data_AF-D5P216-F1
#
_entry.id   AF-D5P216-F1
#
_cell.length_a   1.000
_cell.length_b   1.000
_cell.length_c   1.000
_cell.angle_alpha   90.00
_cell.angle_beta   90.00
_cell.angle_gamma   90.00
#
_symmetry.space_group_name_H-M   'P 1'
#
loop_
_entity.id
_entity.type
_entity.pdbx_description
1 polymer ?
#
loop_
_entity_poly.entity_id
_entity_poly.type
_entity_poly.pdbx_seq_one_letter_code
_entity_poly.pdbx_strand_id
1 'polypeptide(L)'
;MAGSPARIQFVDGALEALVRYGPVLRDLIEFRFVRFVAKANRVTLGTPVEDQLHEHLFGLARHMPPVDMRHDLWMIQQGRCVYTGLEIEDPAVTGNRASVDHVVPWRRVRLSAAENFLITATVTNSAKSDVLLAPELLSRWVNHLSTQREAIATVAENHGWPSDLSRVAEVASAQYRHASPAIPVWEGASGFDALGEEGRVRSLEILSNLSSSSFLDDV
;
A
#
# COMPACT_ATOMS: atom_id res chain seq x y z
N MET A 1 25.96 7.41 -27.23
CA MET A 1 25.10 8.59 -27.00
C MET A 1 23.96 8.16 -26.09
N ALA A 2 24.01 8.51 -24.81
CA ALA A 2 22.92 8.24 -23.87
C ALA A 2 21.77 9.20 -24.20
N GLY A 3 20.66 8.67 -24.71
CA GLY A 3 19.47 9.48 -24.95
C GLY A 3 18.93 9.99 -23.61
N SER A 4 18.71 11.30 -23.51
CA SER A 4 18.02 11.89 -22.36
C SER A 4 16.68 11.17 -22.16
N PRO A 5 16.30 10.77 -20.94
CA PRO A 5 15.06 10.03 -20.73
C PRO A 5 13.87 10.81 -21.29
N ALA A 6 12.99 10.12 -22.02
CA ALA A 6 11.78 10.73 -22.55
C ALA A 6 10.96 11.30 -21.40
N ARG A 7 10.78 12.62 -21.37
CA ARG A 7 9.98 13.30 -20.34
C ARG A 7 8.51 13.08 -20.66
N ILE A 8 7.81 12.31 -19.82
CA ILE A 8 6.36 12.15 -19.91
C ILE A 8 5.72 13.41 -19.34
N GLN A 9 5.00 14.15 -20.18
CA GLN A 9 4.12 15.24 -19.74
C GLN A 9 2.69 14.73 -19.74
N PHE A 10 2.03 14.83 -18.59
CA PHE A 10 0.62 14.53 -18.47
C PHE A 10 -0.19 15.75 -18.92
N VAL A 11 -1.28 15.50 -19.65
CA VAL A 11 -2.30 16.53 -19.87
C VAL A 11 -3.06 16.79 -18.58
N ASP A 12 -3.68 17.96 -18.47
CA ASP A 12 -4.44 18.36 -17.28
C ASP A 12 -5.51 17.31 -16.92
N GLY A 13 -5.55 16.96 -15.63
CA GLY A 13 -6.48 15.97 -15.08
C GLY A 13 -6.10 14.50 -15.33
N ALA A 14 -5.09 14.19 -16.14
CA ALA A 14 -4.73 12.80 -16.43
C ALA A 14 -4.23 12.02 -15.20
N LEU A 15 -3.40 12.64 -14.35
CA LEU A 15 -2.92 12.02 -13.11
C LEU A 15 -4.07 11.71 -12.14
N GLU A 16 -4.99 12.65 -11.98
CA GLU A 16 -6.19 12.49 -11.15
C GLU A 16 -7.07 11.35 -11.67
N ALA A 17 -7.30 11.30 -12.98
CA ALA A 17 -8.01 10.21 -13.62
C ALA A 17 -7.31 8.86 -13.41
N LEU A 18 -5.97 8.80 -13.50
CA LEU A 18 -5.21 7.57 -13.26
C LEU A 18 -5.29 7.12 -11.80
N VAL A 19 -5.25 8.03 -10.83
CA VAL A 19 -5.43 7.67 -9.41
C VAL A 19 -6.86 7.18 -9.15
N ARG A 20 -7.86 7.87 -9.71
CA ARG A 20 -9.28 7.57 -9.49
C ARG A 20 -9.74 6.29 -10.19
N TYR A 21 -9.40 6.13 -11.46
CA TYR A 21 -9.85 5.03 -12.31
C TYR A 21 -8.82 3.90 -12.43
N GLY A 22 -7.59 4.11 -11.99
CA GLY A 22 -6.51 3.13 -12.04
C GLY A 22 -6.93 1.75 -11.54
N PRO A 23 -7.56 1.61 -10.35
CA PRO A 23 -7.99 0.30 -9.87
C PRO A 23 -8.97 -0.44 -10.79
N VAL A 24 -9.84 0.29 -11.50
CA VAL A 24 -10.82 -0.29 -12.45
C VAL A 24 -10.18 -0.57 -13.81
N LEU A 25 -9.30 0.32 -14.26
CA LEU A 25 -8.67 0.22 -15.57
C LEU A 25 -7.51 -0.78 -15.58
N ARG A 26 -6.89 -1.05 -14.43
CA ARG A 26 -5.67 -1.85 -14.33
C ARG A 26 -5.84 -3.24 -14.93
N ASP A 27 -6.84 -3.99 -14.51
CA ASP A 27 -7.07 -5.36 -15.00
C ASP A 27 -7.30 -5.36 -16.52
N LEU A 28 -8.01 -4.36 -17.04
CA LEU A 28 -8.24 -4.21 -18.48
C LEU A 28 -6.96 -3.86 -19.24
N ILE A 29 -6.14 -2.96 -18.70
CA ILE A 29 -4.86 -2.54 -19.30
C ILE A 29 -3.87 -3.70 -19.29
N GLU A 30 -3.69 -4.35 -18.14
CA GLU A 30 -2.80 -5.52 -17.98
C GLU A 30 -3.21 -6.62 -18.97
N PHE A 31 -4.49 -7.00 -18.99
CA PHE A 31 -5.01 -8.00 -19.93
C PHE A 31 -4.75 -7.62 -21.39
N ARG A 32 -5.05 -6.38 -21.80
CA ARG A 32 -4.81 -5.94 -23.18
C ARG A 32 -3.33 -5.90 -23.53
N PHE A 33 -2.48 -5.51 -22.59
CA PHE A 33 -1.03 -5.48 -22.79
C PHE A 33 -0.44 -6.89 -22.92
N VAL A 34 -0.85 -7.84 -22.06
CA VAL A 34 -0.46 -9.26 -22.19
C VAL A 34 -0.80 -9.79 -23.58
N ARG A 35 -2.02 -9.57 -24.05
CA ARG A 35 -2.45 -10.00 -25.39
C ARG A 35 -1.64 -9.34 -26.50
N PHE A 36 -1.31 -8.06 -26.34
CA PHE A 36 -0.43 -7.35 -27.28
C PHE A 36 0.96 -7.98 -27.33
N VAL A 37 1.60 -8.23 -26.18
CA VAL A 37 2.94 -8.85 -26.10
C VAL A 37 2.91 -10.28 -26.64
N ALA A 38 1.92 -11.10 -26.26
CA ALA A 38 1.75 -12.46 -26.75
C ALA A 38 1.60 -12.50 -28.28
N LYS A 39 0.79 -11.59 -28.84
CA LYS A 39 0.61 -11.47 -30.30
C LYS A 39 1.89 -11.02 -31.00
N ALA A 40 2.57 -10.00 -30.47
CA ALA A 40 3.78 -9.44 -31.07
C ALA A 40 4.94 -10.44 -31.08
N ASN A 41 4.99 -11.36 -30.11
CA ASN A 41 6.08 -12.31 -29.92
C ASN A 41 5.67 -13.77 -30.19
N ARG A 42 4.57 -13.98 -30.91
CA ARG A 42 3.94 -15.31 -31.09
C ARG A 42 4.90 -16.40 -31.61
N VAL A 43 5.81 -16.04 -32.52
CA VAL A 43 6.79 -17.00 -33.10
C VAL A 43 7.76 -17.51 -32.05
N THR A 44 8.10 -16.69 -31.05
CA THR A 44 9.05 -17.02 -30.00
C THR A 44 8.36 -17.72 -28.82
N LEU A 45 7.16 -17.26 -28.45
CA LEU A 45 6.50 -17.70 -27.22
C LEU A 45 5.56 -18.92 -27.42
N GLY A 46 5.08 -19.20 -28.62
CA GLY A 46 4.13 -20.30 -28.86
C GLY A 46 2.70 -20.02 -28.32
N THR A 47 1.92 -21.08 -28.07
CA THR A 47 0.52 -21.01 -27.56
C THR A 47 0.24 -22.16 -26.58
N PRO A 48 -0.49 -21.94 -25.47
CA PRO A 48 -0.97 -20.69 -24.86
C PRO A 48 -0.05 -20.22 -23.71
N VAL A 49 0.36 -18.96 -23.73
CA VAL A 49 1.28 -18.36 -22.73
C VAL A 49 0.70 -17.15 -22.00
N GLU A 50 -0.56 -16.78 -22.23
CA GLU A 50 -1.11 -15.51 -21.72
C GLU A 50 -1.13 -15.44 -20.19
N ASP A 51 -1.53 -16.52 -19.50
CA ASP A 51 -1.53 -16.55 -18.02
C ASP A 51 -0.11 -16.47 -17.43
N GLN A 52 0.82 -17.24 -18.00
CA GLN A 52 2.24 -17.23 -17.60
C GLN A 52 2.89 -15.88 -17.89
N LEU A 53 2.52 -15.25 -19.00
CA LEU A 53 3.01 -13.94 -19.39
C LEU A 53 2.42 -12.84 -18.52
N HIS A 54 1.15 -12.96 -18.11
CA HIS A 54 0.53 -12.05 -17.15
C HIS A 54 1.24 -12.11 -15.80
N GLU A 55 1.48 -13.32 -15.29
CA GLU A 55 2.25 -13.55 -14.07
C GLU A 55 3.65 -12.95 -14.16
N HIS A 56 4.35 -13.21 -15.26
CA HIS A 56 5.70 -12.72 -15.48
C HIS A 56 5.79 -11.19 -15.60
N LEU A 57 4.87 -10.56 -16.34
CA LEU A 57 4.92 -9.12 -16.63
C LEU A 57 4.40 -8.26 -15.48
N PHE A 58 3.36 -8.72 -14.79
CA PHE A 58 2.62 -7.89 -13.84
C PHE A 58 2.66 -8.38 -12.40
N GLY A 59 3.13 -9.63 -12.18
CA GLY A 59 3.05 -10.28 -10.89
C GLY A 59 1.61 -10.54 -10.48
N LEU A 60 1.21 -11.81 -10.42
CA LEU A 60 -0.10 -12.17 -9.87
C LEU A 60 -0.12 -12.15 -8.34
N ALA A 61 1.03 -12.36 -7.70
CA ALA A 61 1.10 -12.50 -6.25
C ALA A 61 1.29 -11.17 -5.56
N ARG A 62 0.44 -10.90 -4.56
CA ARG A 62 0.77 -9.96 -3.49
C ARG A 62 2.04 -10.49 -2.81
N HIS A 63 3.18 -9.82 -3.00
CA HIS A 63 4.43 -10.17 -2.31
C HIS A 63 4.24 -9.88 -0.82
N MET A 64 4.18 -10.94 -0.02
CA MET A 64 4.03 -10.84 1.43
C MET A 64 5.40 -10.90 2.10
N PRO A 65 5.64 -10.11 3.16
CA PRO A 65 6.88 -10.20 3.91
C PRO A 65 7.06 -11.61 4.50
N PRO A 66 8.30 -12.12 4.58
CA PRO A 66 8.58 -13.43 5.17
C PRO A 66 8.17 -13.50 6.65
N VAL A 67 8.01 -14.71 7.20
CA VAL A 67 7.58 -14.93 8.60
C VAL A 67 8.42 -14.12 9.58
N ASP A 68 9.74 -14.15 9.43
CA ASP A 68 10.68 -13.52 10.35
C ASP A 68 10.53 -11.99 10.33
N MET A 69 10.39 -11.39 9.13
CA MET A 69 10.10 -9.95 9.03
C MET A 69 8.75 -9.59 9.66
N ARG A 70 7.72 -10.44 9.51
CA ARG A 70 6.42 -10.23 10.16
C ARG A 70 6.53 -10.27 11.68
N HIS A 71 7.35 -11.17 12.21
CA HIS A 71 7.65 -11.25 13.63
C HIS A 71 8.35 -9.97 14.13
N ASP A 72 9.35 -9.48 13.40
CA ASP A 72 10.06 -8.25 13.79
C ASP A 72 9.13 -7.02 13.77
N LEU A 73 8.25 -6.91 12.77
CA LEU A 73 7.21 -5.87 12.74
C LEU A 73 6.21 -6.01 13.90
N TRP A 74 5.84 -7.25 14.26
CA TRP A 74 4.98 -7.52 15.42
C TRP A 74 5.65 -7.09 16.75
N MET A 75 6.96 -7.31 16.88
CA MET A 75 7.75 -6.86 18.03
C MET A 75 7.79 -5.33 18.14
N ILE A 76 7.99 -4.62 17.01
CA ILE A 76 7.92 -3.15 16.95
C ILE A 76 6.53 -2.65 17.39
N GLN A 77 5.48 -3.38 17.05
CA GLN A 77 4.11 -3.12 17.49
C GLN A 77 3.82 -3.56 18.94
N GLN A 78 4.80 -4.11 19.66
CA GLN A 78 4.66 -4.60 21.04
C GLN A 78 3.54 -5.64 21.18
N GLY A 79 3.34 -6.45 20.14
CA GLY A 79 2.29 -7.45 20.08
C GLY A 79 0.87 -6.91 20.12
N ARG A 80 0.65 -5.63 19.77
CA ARG A 80 -0.68 -5.00 19.74
C ARG A 80 -1.04 -4.49 18.35
N CYS A 81 -2.32 -4.54 18.03
CA CYS A 81 -2.87 -3.99 16.80
C CYS A 81 -2.90 -2.47 16.86
N VAL A 82 -2.26 -1.78 15.92
CA VAL A 82 -2.28 -0.30 15.87
C VAL A 82 -3.71 0.24 15.70
N TYR A 83 -4.59 -0.50 15.01
CA TYR A 83 -5.98 -0.08 14.81
C TYR A 83 -6.83 -0.21 16.07
N THR A 84 -6.72 -1.33 16.79
CA THR A 84 -7.66 -1.66 17.87
C THR A 84 -7.06 -1.58 19.28
N GLY A 85 -5.73 -1.58 19.41
CA GLY A 85 -5.00 -1.68 20.67
C GLY A 85 -5.01 -3.08 21.32
N LEU A 86 -5.78 -4.02 20.74
CA LEU A 86 -5.88 -5.39 21.22
C LEU A 86 -4.59 -6.17 20.94
N GLU A 87 -4.30 -7.14 21.79
CA GLU A 87 -3.18 -8.04 21.60
C GLU A 87 -3.36 -8.92 20.36
N ILE A 88 -2.27 -9.20 19.68
CA ILE A 88 -2.19 -10.06 18.51
C ILE A 88 -1.20 -11.17 18.82
N GLU A 89 -1.54 -12.38 18.42
CA GLU A 89 -0.63 -13.53 18.49
C GLU A 89 0.62 -13.28 17.61
N ASP A 90 1.75 -13.85 18.02
CA ASP A 90 2.97 -13.77 17.23
C ASP A 90 2.80 -14.48 15.86
N PRO A 91 3.05 -13.78 14.73
CA PRO A 91 2.92 -14.37 13.39
C PRO A 91 3.90 -15.53 13.11
N ALA A 92 4.93 -15.73 13.94
CA ALA A 92 5.84 -16.88 13.85
C ALA A 92 5.23 -18.18 14.43
N VAL A 93 4.17 -18.09 15.24
CA VAL A 93 3.55 -19.26 15.86
C VAL A 93 2.65 -20.00 14.87
N THR A 94 2.87 -21.30 14.65
CA THR A 94 2.01 -22.09 13.76
C THR A 94 0.55 -22.06 14.20
N GLY A 95 -0.36 -21.77 13.26
CA GLY A 95 -1.81 -21.71 13.54
C GLY A 95 -2.29 -20.40 14.16
N ASN A 96 -1.43 -19.38 14.25
CA ASN A 96 -1.80 -18.05 14.73
C ASN A 96 -2.90 -17.41 13.88
N ARG A 97 -3.57 -16.42 14.47
CA ARG A 97 -4.58 -15.58 13.80
C ARG A 97 -4.06 -14.17 13.49
N ALA A 98 -2.76 -14.02 13.28
CA ALA A 98 -2.17 -12.77 12.80
C ALA A 98 -2.20 -12.70 11.26
N SER A 99 -2.32 -11.49 10.76
CA SER A 99 -2.35 -11.15 9.34
C SER A 99 -1.57 -9.87 9.11
N VAL A 100 -0.97 -9.73 7.93
CA VAL A 100 -0.36 -8.47 7.50
C VAL A 100 -1.40 -7.67 6.72
N ASP A 101 -1.76 -6.51 7.23
CA ASP A 101 -2.55 -5.52 6.51
C ASP A 101 -1.65 -4.63 5.65
N HIS A 102 -2.16 -4.22 4.49
CA HIS A 102 -1.61 -3.09 3.74
C HIS A 102 -2.47 -1.87 4.06
N VAL A 103 -1.91 -0.92 4.81
CA VAL A 103 -2.67 0.22 5.32
C VAL A 103 -3.35 0.96 4.18
N VAL A 104 -2.56 1.35 3.17
CA VAL A 104 -3.06 1.69 1.84
C VAL A 104 -3.29 0.38 1.06
N PRO A 105 -4.54 0.02 0.72
CA PRO A 105 -4.87 -1.28 0.15
C PRO A 105 -4.07 -1.63 -1.10
N TRP A 106 -3.49 -2.83 -1.14
CA TRP A 106 -2.68 -3.31 -2.26
C TRP A 106 -3.43 -3.23 -3.61
N ARG A 107 -4.74 -3.53 -3.62
CA ARG A 107 -5.57 -3.43 -4.84
C ARG A 107 -5.56 -2.03 -5.45
N ARG A 108 -5.36 -0.98 -4.65
CA ARG A 108 -5.31 0.40 -5.14
C ARG A 108 -3.95 0.73 -5.73
N VAL A 109 -2.88 0.44 -4.99
CA VAL A 109 -1.56 1.05 -5.27
C VAL A 109 -0.42 0.07 -5.53
N ARG A 110 -0.62 -1.24 -5.36
CA ARG A 110 0.43 -2.29 -5.45
C ARG A 110 1.73 -1.90 -4.72
N LEU A 111 1.61 -1.24 -3.56
CA LEU A 111 2.73 -0.76 -2.76
C LEU A 111 2.96 -1.71 -1.58
N SER A 112 4.10 -2.38 -1.60
CA SER A 112 4.51 -3.38 -0.59
C SER A 112 5.78 -2.96 0.16
N ALA A 113 5.95 -1.65 0.39
CA ALA A 113 7.02 -1.14 1.26
C ALA A 113 6.69 -1.41 2.73
N ALA A 114 7.70 -1.61 3.57
CA ALA A 114 7.55 -2.00 4.98
C ALA A 114 6.66 -1.03 5.77
N GLU A 115 6.73 0.27 5.48
CA GLU A 115 5.94 1.31 6.15
C GLU A 115 4.44 1.25 5.82
N ASN A 116 4.07 0.54 4.75
CA ASN A 116 2.67 0.30 4.42
C ASN A 116 2.11 -0.96 5.13
N PHE A 117 2.91 -1.67 5.92
CA PHE A 117 2.48 -2.88 6.61
C PHE A 117 2.13 -2.64 8.08
N LEU A 118 1.12 -3.36 8.53
CA LEU A 118 0.84 -3.57 9.95
C LEU A 118 0.49 -5.03 10.21
N ILE A 119 0.93 -5.56 11.34
CA ILE A 119 0.45 -6.83 11.86
C ILE A 119 -0.88 -6.58 12.57
N THR A 120 -1.89 -7.37 12.21
CA THR A 120 -3.26 -7.27 12.73
C THR A 120 -3.80 -8.66 13.02
N ALA A 121 -4.93 -8.76 13.73
CA ALA A 121 -5.66 -10.03 13.76
C ALA A 121 -6.36 -10.26 12.41
N THR A 122 -6.50 -11.51 11.97
CA THR A 122 -7.17 -11.88 10.71
C THR A 122 -8.58 -11.28 10.61
N VAL A 123 -9.33 -11.28 11.72
CA VAL A 123 -10.68 -10.68 11.78
C VAL A 123 -10.66 -9.17 11.54
N THR A 124 -9.65 -8.47 12.04
CA THR A 124 -9.48 -7.02 11.87
C THR A 124 -9.10 -6.70 10.43
N ASN A 125 -8.14 -7.43 9.87
CA ASN A 125 -7.74 -7.29 8.47
C ASN A 125 -8.92 -7.53 7.51
N SER A 126 -9.69 -8.60 7.74
CA SER A 126 -10.89 -8.90 6.94
C SER A 126 -11.97 -7.84 7.09
N ALA A 127 -12.17 -7.28 8.29
CA ALA A 127 -13.14 -6.22 8.53
C ALA A 127 -12.78 -4.92 7.79
N LYS A 128 -11.49 -4.56 7.72
CA LYS A 128 -11.01 -3.40 6.94
C LYS A 128 -11.20 -3.60 5.43
N SER A 129 -10.98 -4.81 4.90
CA SER A 129 -11.10 -5.09 3.47
C SER A 129 -10.21 -4.15 2.60
N ASP A 130 -10.67 -3.75 1.43
CA ASP A 130 -9.93 -2.92 0.46
C ASP A 130 -10.25 -1.40 0.54
N VAL A 131 -10.76 -0.92 1.68
CA VAL A 131 -11.08 0.51 1.89
C VAL A 131 -9.96 1.28 2.60
N LEU A 132 -10.02 2.62 2.50
CA LEU A 132 -9.13 3.53 3.21
C LEU A 132 -9.53 3.63 4.69
N LEU A 133 -8.58 4.02 5.55
CA LEU A 133 -8.84 4.30 6.96
C LEU A 133 -9.61 5.62 7.13
N ALA A 134 -10.48 5.68 8.13
CA ALA A 134 -10.99 6.95 8.64
C ALA A 134 -9.87 7.76 9.33
N PRO A 135 -10.01 9.09 9.45
CA PRO A 135 -8.95 9.97 9.97
C PRO A 135 -8.38 9.53 11.33
N GLU A 136 -9.21 9.06 12.25
CA GLU A 136 -8.80 8.58 13.57
C GLU A 136 -7.81 7.41 13.48
N LEU A 137 -8.12 6.42 12.65
CA LEU A 137 -7.25 5.25 12.47
C LEU A 137 -6.01 5.59 11.65
N LEU A 138 -6.16 6.49 10.66
CA LEU A 138 -5.03 7.02 9.91
C LEU A 138 -4.03 7.72 10.83
N SER A 139 -4.51 8.51 11.79
CA SER A 139 -3.67 9.18 12.78
C SER A 139 -2.90 8.18 13.66
N ARG A 140 -3.50 7.03 14.01
CA ARG A 140 -2.80 5.97 14.77
C ARG A 140 -1.67 5.36 13.95
N TRP A 141 -1.91 5.08 12.67
CA TRP A 141 -0.87 4.58 11.77
C TRP A 141 0.25 5.60 11.56
N VAL A 142 -0.06 6.87 11.30
CA VAL A 142 0.94 7.93 11.17
C VAL A 142 1.76 8.06 12.46
N ASN A 143 1.13 8.04 13.62
CA ASN A 143 1.85 8.09 14.89
C ASN A 143 2.78 6.88 15.08
N HIS A 144 2.33 5.67 14.72
CA HIS A 144 3.15 4.48 14.72
C HIS A 144 4.38 4.63 13.82
N LEU A 145 4.19 5.07 12.57
CA LEU A 145 5.28 5.30 11.62
C LEU A 145 6.26 6.38 12.11
N SER A 146 5.77 7.50 12.62
CA SER A 146 6.64 8.56 13.15
C SER A 146 7.46 8.10 14.35
N THR A 147 6.87 7.27 15.22
CA THR A 147 7.54 6.77 16.43
C THR A 147 8.55 5.66 16.11
N GLN A 148 8.26 4.82 15.12
CA GLN A 148 9.00 3.58 14.84
C GLN A 148 9.77 3.61 13.51
N ARG A 149 9.92 4.79 12.90
CA ARG A 149 10.53 4.98 11.56
C ARG A 149 11.84 4.21 11.39
N GLU A 150 12.80 4.45 12.28
CA GLU A 150 14.14 3.86 12.20
C GLU A 150 14.08 2.33 12.38
N ALA A 151 13.25 1.85 13.31
CA ALA A 151 13.11 0.42 13.56
C ALA A 151 12.50 -0.30 12.35
N ILE A 152 11.47 0.28 11.72
CA ILE A 152 10.83 -0.28 10.52
C ILE A 152 11.80 -0.30 9.34
N ALA A 153 12.56 0.78 9.13
CA ALA A 153 13.57 0.85 8.08
C ALA A 153 14.68 -0.20 8.30
N THR A 154 15.14 -0.37 9.55
CA THR A 154 16.14 -1.38 9.93
C THR A 154 15.63 -2.80 9.67
N VAL A 155 14.37 -3.10 10.03
CA VAL A 155 13.75 -4.40 9.73
C VAL A 155 13.68 -4.62 8.22
N ALA A 156 13.27 -3.62 7.45
CA ALA A 156 13.24 -3.74 6.00
C ALA A 156 14.64 -4.03 5.41
N GLU A 157 15.66 -3.29 5.83
CA GLU A 157 17.04 -3.49 5.40
C GLU A 157 17.55 -4.89 5.73
N ASN A 158 17.36 -5.36 6.96
CA ASN A 158 17.80 -6.68 7.42
C ASN A 158 17.20 -7.84 6.60
N HIS A 159 15.98 -7.65 6.08
CA HIS A 159 15.28 -8.65 5.26
C HIS A 159 15.41 -8.38 3.75
N GLY A 160 16.19 -7.37 3.33
CA GLY A 160 16.30 -6.97 1.92
C GLY A 160 14.97 -6.54 1.31
N TRP A 161 14.06 -6.00 2.13
CA TRP A 161 12.71 -5.63 1.76
C TRP A 161 12.61 -4.14 1.38
N PRO A 162 11.73 -3.74 0.43
CA PRO A 162 11.53 -2.34 0.10
C PRO A 162 11.12 -1.47 1.31
N SER A 163 11.79 -0.33 1.47
CA SER A 163 11.50 0.72 2.45
C SER A 163 11.57 2.07 1.74
N ASP A 164 10.48 2.84 1.83
CA ASP A 164 10.39 4.18 1.24
C ASP A 164 9.21 4.93 1.87
N LEU A 165 9.44 5.48 3.07
CA LEU A 165 8.41 6.20 3.81
C LEU A 165 7.87 7.41 3.03
N SER A 166 8.73 8.14 2.32
CA SER A 166 8.33 9.31 1.53
C SER A 166 7.35 8.91 0.44
N ARG A 167 7.65 7.86 -0.32
CA ARG A 167 6.74 7.32 -1.33
C ARG A 167 5.44 6.79 -0.72
N VAL A 168 5.51 6.11 0.43
CA VAL A 168 4.30 5.64 1.14
C VAL A 168 3.41 6.82 1.52
N ALA A 169 3.98 7.89 2.06
CA ALA A 169 3.25 9.11 2.43
C ALA A 169 2.66 9.83 1.21
N GLU A 170 3.40 9.95 0.11
CA GLU A 170 2.92 10.56 -1.13
C GLU A 170 1.77 9.75 -1.76
N VAL A 171 1.93 8.43 -1.84
CA VAL A 171 0.91 7.53 -2.39
C VAL A 171 -0.35 7.54 -1.53
N ALA A 172 -0.21 7.48 -0.20
CA ALA A 172 -1.34 7.63 0.71
C ALA A 172 -2.03 8.98 0.50
N SER A 173 -1.27 10.08 0.47
CA SER A 173 -1.80 11.43 0.27
C SER A 173 -2.56 11.56 -1.04
N ALA A 174 -2.05 10.98 -2.13
CA ALA A 174 -2.73 10.97 -3.42
C ALA A 174 -4.06 10.22 -3.36
N GLN A 175 -4.12 9.08 -2.65
CA GLN A 175 -5.37 8.31 -2.49
C GLN A 175 -6.45 9.12 -1.78
N TYR A 176 -6.11 9.85 -0.71
CA TYR A 176 -7.07 10.71 -0.01
C TYR A 176 -7.39 11.98 -0.79
N ARG A 177 -6.40 12.62 -1.43
CA ARG A 177 -6.60 13.87 -2.18
C ARG A 177 -7.65 13.71 -3.27
N HIS A 178 -7.63 12.58 -3.97
CA HIS A 178 -8.53 12.26 -5.09
C HIS A 178 -9.70 11.35 -4.69
N ALA A 179 -9.86 11.05 -3.41
CA ALA A 179 -11.03 10.34 -2.92
C ALA A 179 -12.27 11.24 -3.03
N SER A 180 -13.36 10.69 -3.57
CA SER A 180 -14.67 11.33 -3.46
C SER A 180 -15.08 11.43 -1.98
N PRO A 181 -15.69 12.53 -1.52
CA PRO A 181 -16.26 12.61 -0.17
C PRO A 181 -17.24 11.48 0.16
N ALA A 182 -17.86 10.87 -0.85
CA ALA A 182 -18.78 9.75 -0.68
C ALA A 182 -18.12 8.36 -0.62
N ILE A 183 -16.78 8.23 -0.72
CA ILE A 183 -16.19 6.90 -0.61
C ILE A 183 -16.34 6.39 0.82
N PRO A 184 -16.59 5.07 1.00
CA PRO A 184 -16.54 4.47 2.33
C PRO A 184 -15.10 4.44 2.85
N VAL A 185 -14.93 4.83 4.12
CA VAL A 185 -13.73 4.62 4.92
C VAL A 185 -14.06 3.76 6.14
N TRP A 186 -13.05 3.05 6.64
CA TRP A 186 -13.21 2.15 7.77
C TRP A 186 -12.91 2.86 9.09
N GLU A 187 -13.86 2.79 10.03
CA GLU A 187 -13.80 3.40 11.36
C GLU A 187 -13.46 2.38 12.47
N GLY A 188 -13.06 1.16 12.09
CA GLY A 188 -12.77 0.10 13.05
C GLY A 188 -14.04 -0.63 13.46
N ALA A 189 -14.29 -0.72 14.77
CA ALA A 189 -15.44 -1.43 15.31
C ALA A 189 -16.79 -0.78 14.93
N SER A 190 -16.80 0.52 14.64
CA SER A 190 -17.99 1.26 14.18
C SER A 190 -18.40 0.93 12.75
N GLY A 191 -17.56 0.19 12.01
CA GLY A 191 -17.84 -0.22 10.63
C GLY A 191 -17.31 0.79 9.61
N PHE A 192 -18.18 1.28 8.73
CA PHE A 192 -17.81 2.17 7.63
C PHE A 192 -18.69 3.41 7.64
N ASP A 193 -18.09 4.55 7.31
CA ASP A 193 -18.80 5.79 7.02
C ASP A 193 -18.25 6.46 5.76
N ALA A 194 -18.94 7.46 5.23
CA ALA A 194 -18.43 8.29 4.15
C ALA A 194 -17.24 9.13 4.62
N LEU A 195 -16.19 9.25 3.79
CA LEU A 195 -15.02 10.07 4.11
C LEU A 195 -15.40 11.53 4.46
N GLY A 196 -16.39 12.07 3.76
CA GLY A 196 -16.76 13.47 3.86
C GLY A 196 -15.67 14.41 3.35
N GLU A 197 -16.01 15.69 3.17
CA GLU A 197 -15.01 16.68 2.79
C GLU A 197 -14.08 17.00 3.97
N GLU A 198 -14.63 17.08 5.17
CA GLU A 198 -13.87 17.30 6.40
C GLU A 198 -12.89 16.15 6.69
N GLY A 199 -13.34 14.89 6.57
CA GLY A 199 -12.46 13.74 6.77
C GLY A 199 -11.37 13.65 5.69
N ARG A 200 -11.66 14.08 4.45
CA ARG A 200 -10.64 14.20 3.39
C ARG A 200 -9.56 15.22 3.74
N VAL A 201 -9.96 16.44 4.16
CA VAL A 201 -9.03 17.49 4.58
C VAL A 201 -8.18 17.03 5.77
N ARG A 202 -8.81 16.52 6.82
CA ARG A 202 -8.13 16.03 8.02
C ARG A 202 -7.16 14.89 7.72
N SER A 203 -7.51 13.99 6.81
CA SER A 203 -6.61 12.90 6.40
C SER A 203 -5.34 13.44 5.72
N LEU A 204 -5.46 14.48 4.91
CA LEU A 204 -4.31 15.13 4.27
C LEU A 204 -3.43 15.87 5.28
N GLU A 205 -4.02 16.54 6.27
CA GLU A 205 -3.29 17.17 7.37
C GLU A 205 -2.50 16.13 8.17
N ILE A 206 -3.14 15.01 8.54
CA ILE A 206 -2.49 13.90 9.23
C ILE A 206 -1.28 13.37 8.43
N LEU A 207 -1.45 13.15 7.12
CA LEU A 207 -0.39 12.62 6.26
C LEU A 207 0.76 13.59 6.02
N SER A 208 0.51 14.90 6.07
CA SER A 208 1.56 15.92 5.92
C SER A 208 2.64 15.84 7.00
N ASN A 209 2.31 15.25 8.17
CA ASN A 209 3.27 14.99 9.25
C ASN A 209 4.33 13.95 8.85
N LEU A 210 4.03 13.04 7.91
CA LEU A 210 5.02 12.07 7.42
C LEU A 210 6.00 12.71 6.43
N SER A 211 5.50 13.62 5.58
CA SER A 211 6.29 14.33 4.56
C SER A 211 7.16 15.45 5.13
N SER A 212 6.75 16.07 6.24
CA SER A 212 7.46 17.21 6.86
C SER A 212 8.76 16.82 7.58
N SER A 213 9.06 15.52 7.68
CA SER A 213 10.26 14.99 8.32
C SER A 213 11.36 14.59 7.33
N SER A 214 11.30 15.08 6.07
CA SER A 214 12.40 14.95 5.10
C SER A 214 12.85 16.32 4.60
N PHE A 215 13.37 17.16 5.48
CA PHE A 215 14.19 18.32 5.13
C PHE A 215 14.99 18.70 6.38
N LEU A 216 16.11 18.01 6.60
CA LEU A 216 17.28 18.38 7.40
C LEU A 216 18.02 17.06 7.65
N ASP A 217 18.86 16.66 6.70
CA ASP A 217 20.08 15.86 6.91
C ASP A 217 20.67 15.59 5.52
N ASP A 218 21.39 16.60 5.03
CA ASP A 218 22.49 16.49 4.07
C ASP A 218 23.22 17.85 4.07
N VAL A 219 24.16 17.99 5.01
CA VAL A 219 25.28 18.94 4.98
C VAL A 219 26.55 18.14 4.88
#